data_AF-A0A9X1BAJ6-F1
#
_entry.id   AF-A0A9X1BAJ6-F1
#
_cell.length_a   1.000
_cell.length_b   1.000
_cell.length_c   1.000
_cell.angle_alpha   90.00
_cell.angle_beta   90.00
_cell.angle_gamma   90.00
#
_symmetry.space_group_name_H-M   'P 1'
#
loop_
_entity.id
_entity.type
_entity.pdbx_description
1 polymer ?
#
loop_
_entity_poly.entity_id
_entity_poly.type
_entity_poly.pdbx_seq_one_letter_code
_entity_poly.pdbx_strand_id
1 'polypeptide(L)'
;MGIEVYRGSLDSQATSTGTMVEQQLKAYEALETSLTQIENSASRLSGQAYDSFRIFVTSVVKPLKEAGIALADATQESVKKLPESYRSEVADEDLQEDKLLSEIEECDRMIAIFHAEINEIAASQSTSAGDFQRLQGLQRIEASFQKAKNEFQEKLNKLRAFNGTSPSIFWEIDVLAQAIQIAVNQINVAWDPNTGMYSIPKDLSWSDLVNETIKNKEFENEYLPTKPKDVTAFEYNQFLTGLREQSVNLKEIDGWDKDAIKGYVKGVSKRTADAKTGSELNARRDALYAETKEIGSDIYTEMYASSKLDSKAKVELVLKQLGAETDKKQFMHLTSQTHKISENLAPHGDFNMYFRRDVVKAFGDKNLNYQKDPLRQQVHFFRYYLDRQAIYYIRSHYEGANDYEKLLAYGKENNIEFDYTTGSNYHNRFKKSDGFKRPYNMKVQVPQGNSAKGKDLNNARMVEFIVNIDTGEFESQWDAYDKHKLPNGRYNSDPSAYSDDELREIANTESFNYGPSKGQNSDVTEFYKGKHGTLDVDGTPEPATRVRAKKLFSYEEDLGKKDKNTGHIGQFADIVRGGHEDYEAWQKVPNKDKQKVYNDYINWSGKHDFNGILDYFKSEKLYGYESN
;
A
#
# COMPACT_ATOMS: atom_id res chain seq x y z
N MET A 1 31.32 -12.03 -27.84
CA MET A 1 31.80 -10.70 -27.43
C MET A 1 31.11 -10.38 -26.12
N GLY A 2 31.89 -10.20 -25.06
CA GLY A 2 31.37 -9.72 -23.77
C GLY A 2 30.99 -8.24 -23.82
N ILE A 3 30.35 -7.74 -22.76
CA ILE A 3 29.98 -6.33 -22.62
C ILE A 3 31.24 -5.49 -22.32
N GLU A 4 31.41 -4.39 -23.05
CA GLU A 4 32.53 -3.46 -22.88
C GLU A 4 32.03 -2.02 -22.75
N VAL A 5 32.49 -1.31 -21.73
CA VAL A 5 32.20 0.11 -21.54
C VAL A 5 33.50 0.89 -21.30
N TYR A 6 33.75 1.85 -22.18
CA TYR A 6 34.85 2.81 -22.09
C TYR A 6 34.29 4.20 -21.81
N ARG A 7 34.55 4.77 -20.64
CA ARG A 7 33.97 6.07 -20.23
C ARG A 7 34.38 7.19 -21.16
N GLY A 8 35.65 7.22 -21.56
CA GLY A 8 36.15 8.23 -22.50
C GLY A 8 35.41 8.20 -23.83
N SER A 9 35.05 7.01 -24.32
CA SER A 9 34.25 6.85 -25.54
C SER A 9 32.80 7.29 -25.35
N LEU A 10 32.16 6.94 -24.23
CA LEU A 10 30.81 7.39 -23.91
C LEU A 10 30.71 8.93 -23.81
N ASP A 11 31.65 9.56 -23.09
CA ASP A 11 31.67 11.02 -22.94
C ASP A 11 31.95 11.73 -24.27
N SER A 12 32.84 11.16 -25.09
CA SER A 12 33.13 11.68 -26.43
C SER A 12 31.92 11.58 -27.35
N GLN A 13 31.16 10.48 -27.27
CA GLN A 13 29.90 10.32 -28.00
C GLN A 13 28.84 11.33 -27.56
N ALA A 14 28.70 11.57 -26.25
CA ALA A 14 27.78 12.58 -25.72
C ALA A 14 28.15 13.99 -26.18
N THR A 15 29.43 14.34 -26.15
CA THR A 15 29.92 15.66 -26.57
C THR A 15 29.75 15.89 -28.08
N SER A 16 30.17 14.92 -28.90
CA SER A 16 30.08 15.02 -30.36
C SER A 16 28.62 15.04 -30.84
N THR A 17 27.77 14.17 -30.29
CA THR A 17 26.34 14.16 -30.62
C THR A 17 25.66 15.46 -30.16
N GLY A 18 26.02 15.98 -28.98
CA GLY A 18 25.52 17.27 -28.51
C GLY A 18 25.83 18.41 -29.50
N THR A 19 27.06 18.46 -30.04
CA THR A 19 27.46 19.45 -31.03
C THR A 19 26.66 19.31 -32.34
N MET A 20 26.41 18.09 -32.79
CA MET A 20 25.58 17.84 -33.99
C MET A 20 24.13 18.29 -33.78
N VAL A 21 23.54 17.99 -32.61
CA VAL A 21 22.18 18.42 -32.27
C VAL A 21 22.08 19.94 -32.24
N GLU A 22 23.04 20.65 -31.64
CA GLU A 22 23.05 22.12 -31.64
C GLU A 22 23.06 22.72 -33.06
N GLN A 23 23.79 22.11 -33.99
CA GLN A 23 23.78 22.53 -35.39
C GLN A 23 22.42 22.24 -36.05
N GLN A 24 21.81 21.08 -35.75
CA GLN A 24 20.50 20.71 -36.27
C GLN A 24 19.38 21.65 -35.77
N LEU A 25 19.40 22.02 -34.49
CA LEU A 25 18.44 22.96 -33.90
C LEU A 25 18.54 24.34 -34.57
N LYS A 26 19.76 24.85 -34.81
CA LYS A 26 19.97 26.09 -35.60
C LYS A 26 19.43 26.01 -37.02
N ALA A 27 19.54 24.84 -37.66
CA ALA A 27 18.94 24.63 -38.98
C ALA A 27 17.40 24.68 -38.92
N TYR A 28 16.78 24.16 -37.86
CA TYR A 28 15.33 24.27 -37.65
C TYR A 28 14.87 25.71 -37.36
N GLU A 29 15.67 26.53 -36.68
CA GLU A 29 15.39 27.98 -36.52
C GLU A 29 15.37 28.72 -37.87
N ALA A 30 16.33 28.41 -38.75
CA ALA A 30 16.37 28.95 -40.11
C ALA A 30 15.19 28.45 -40.96
N LEU A 31 14.80 27.19 -40.79
CA LEU A 31 13.62 26.62 -41.43
C LEU A 31 12.34 27.35 -40.96
N GLU A 32 12.16 27.55 -39.66
CA GLU A 32 10.99 28.27 -39.10
C GLU A 32 10.86 29.68 -39.67
N THR A 33 11.98 30.39 -39.83
CA THR A 33 12.01 31.71 -40.48
C THR A 33 11.48 31.63 -41.92
N SER A 34 11.91 30.62 -42.67
CA SER A 34 11.48 30.41 -44.06
C SER A 34 10.01 30.01 -44.15
N LEU A 35 9.54 29.11 -43.28
CA LEU A 35 8.13 28.69 -43.22
C LEU A 35 7.21 29.87 -42.86
N THR A 36 7.63 30.71 -41.91
CA THR A 36 6.89 31.93 -41.53
C THR A 36 6.79 32.93 -42.68
N GLN A 37 7.84 33.08 -43.49
CA GLN A 37 7.80 33.93 -44.69
C GLN A 37 6.82 33.39 -45.75
N ILE A 38 6.78 32.07 -45.95
CA ILE A 38 5.84 31.43 -46.87
C ILE A 38 4.40 31.61 -46.41
N GLU A 39 4.12 31.42 -45.12
CA GLU A 39 2.78 31.60 -44.56
C GLU A 39 2.27 33.04 -44.77
N ASN A 40 3.12 34.03 -44.56
CA ASN A 40 2.81 35.45 -44.71
C ASN A 40 2.94 35.97 -46.16
N SER A 41 3.12 35.07 -47.15
CA SER A 41 3.38 35.45 -48.53
C SER A 41 2.13 35.79 -49.37
N ALA A 42 0.92 35.74 -48.80
CA ALA A 42 -0.33 35.87 -49.55
C ALA A 42 -0.44 37.14 -50.42
N SER A 43 0.20 38.24 -50.01
CA SER A 43 0.24 39.50 -50.77
C SER A 43 1.24 39.50 -51.94
N ARG A 44 2.18 38.54 -51.96
CA ARG A 44 3.26 38.42 -52.96
C ARG A 44 3.09 37.20 -53.87
N LEU A 45 2.60 36.09 -53.31
CA LEU A 45 2.41 34.80 -53.96
C LEU A 45 0.93 34.45 -53.93
N SER A 46 0.22 34.63 -55.04
CA SER A 46 -1.24 34.49 -55.14
C SER A 46 -1.65 33.41 -56.15
N GLY A 47 -2.83 32.83 -55.93
CA GLY A 47 -3.40 31.76 -56.76
C GLY A 47 -3.51 30.43 -56.02
N GLN A 48 -4.40 29.57 -56.53
CA GLN A 48 -4.81 28.32 -55.86
C GLN A 48 -3.63 27.39 -55.52
N ALA A 49 -2.60 27.32 -56.37
CA ALA A 49 -1.39 26.56 -56.10
C ALA A 49 -0.64 27.07 -54.86
N TYR A 50 -0.42 28.38 -54.75
CA TYR A 50 0.23 28.99 -53.59
C TYR A 50 -0.64 28.94 -52.32
N ASP A 51 -1.96 29.06 -52.46
CA ASP A 51 -2.90 28.87 -51.34
C ASP A 51 -2.83 27.43 -50.80
N SER A 52 -2.89 26.43 -51.69
CA SER A 52 -2.76 25.02 -51.31
C SER A 52 -1.40 24.71 -50.66
N PHE A 53 -0.31 25.29 -51.19
CA PHE A 53 1.03 25.13 -50.62
C PHE A 53 1.13 25.73 -49.21
N ARG A 54 0.56 26.92 -48.97
CA ARG A 54 0.53 27.52 -47.63
C ARG A 54 -0.21 26.63 -46.64
N ILE A 55 -1.38 26.11 -47.02
CA ILE A 55 -2.16 25.19 -46.16
C ILE A 55 -1.36 23.91 -45.89
N PHE A 56 -0.67 23.38 -46.90
CA PHE A 56 0.19 22.21 -46.73
C PHE A 56 1.36 22.47 -45.79
N VAL A 57 2.02 23.63 -45.92
CA VAL A 57 3.10 24.05 -45.02
C VAL A 57 2.63 24.14 -43.58
N THR A 58 1.48 24.79 -43.32
CA THR A 58 0.96 24.94 -41.97
C THR A 58 0.47 23.62 -41.38
N SER A 59 -0.12 22.74 -42.19
CA SER A 59 -0.73 21.50 -41.72
C SER A 59 0.24 20.31 -41.61
N VAL A 60 1.34 20.31 -42.36
CA VAL A 60 2.25 19.14 -42.46
C VAL A 60 3.70 19.53 -42.17
N VAL A 61 4.24 20.52 -42.88
CA VAL A 61 5.68 20.85 -42.81
C VAL A 61 6.06 21.46 -41.45
N LYS A 62 5.23 22.34 -40.91
CA LYS A 62 5.44 22.91 -39.56
C LYS A 62 5.42 21.83 -38.47
N PRO A 63 4.37 20.98 -38.35
CA PRO A 63 4.40 19.86 -37.40
C PRO A 63 5.59 18.90 -37.59
N LEU A 64 6.04 18.68 -38.84
CA LEU A 64 7.22 17.84 -39.09
C LEU A 64 8.50 18.50 -38.56
N LYS A 65 8.65 19.82 -38.70
CA LYS A 65 9.75 20.56 -38.09
C LYS A 65 9.73 20.40 -36.57
N GLU A 66 8.57 20.51 -35.91
CA GLU A 66 8.44 20.28 -34.46
C GLU A 66 8.82 18.83 -34.07
N ALA A 67 8.38 17.83 -34.85
CA ALA A 67 8.80 16.45 -34.65
C ALA A 67 10.32 16.28 -34.77
N GLY A 68 10.93 16.96 -35.74
CA GLY A 68 12.38 16.98 -35.93
C GLY A 68 13.14 17.63 -34.77
N ILE A 69 12.60 18.69 -34.17
CA ILE A 69 13.14 19.30 -32.95
C ILE A 69 13.03 18.31 -31.79
N ALA A 70 11.86 17.72 -31.57
CA ALA A 70 11.64 16.73 -30.52
C ALA A 70 12.61 15.52 -30.62
N LEU A 71 12.86 15.02 -31.83
CA LEU A 71 13.85 13.96 -32.07
C LEU A 71 15.27 14.41 -31.71
N ALA A 72 15.63 15.65 -32.05
CA ALA A 72 16.95 16.20 -31.75
C ALA A 72 17.16 16.36 -30.23
N ASP A 73 16.15 16.89 -29.52
CA ASP A 73 16.16 17.03 -28.07
C ASP A 73 16.24 15.67 -27.37
N ALA A 74 15.39 14.72 -27.78
CA ALA A 74 15.40 13.35 -27.30
C ALA A 74 16.77 12.66 -27.46
N THR A 75 17.40 12.86 -28.62
CA THR A 75 18.74 12.34 -28.90
C THR A 75 19.77 12.96 -27.96
N GLN A 76 19.72 14.28 -27.77
CA GLN A 76 20.66 14.95 -26.89
C GLN A 76 20.49 14.54 -25.42
N GLU A 77 19.25 14.47 -24.93
CA GLU A 77 18.94 14.05 -23.57
C GLU A 77 19.40 12.61 -23.32
N SER A 78 19.03 11.69 -24.21
CA SER A 78 19.32 10.25 -24.07
C SER A 78 20.83 9.96 -24.10
N VAL A 79 21.58 10.58 -25.02
CA VAL A 79 23.03 10.38 -25.12
C VAL A 79 23.78 11.03 -23.96
N LYS A 80 23.27 12.13 -23.38
CA LYS A 80 23.81 12.70 -22.12
C LYS A 80 23.51 11.80 -20.91
N LYS A 81 22.31 11.20 -20.86
CA LYS A 81 21.85 10.37 -19.75
C LYS A 81 22.59 9.03 -19.67
N LEU A 82 22.93 8.41 -20.80
CA LEU A 82 23.63 7.12 -20.84
C LEU A 82 24.94 7.08 -19.99
N PRO A 83 25.91 7.99 -20.16
CA PRO A 83 27.13 8.01 -19.34
C PRO A 83 26.87 8.38 -17.87
N GLU A 84 25.83 9.14 -17.55
CA GLU A 84 25.44 9.46 -16.16
C GLU A 84 24.83 8.24 -15.45
N SER A 85 23.93 7.53 -16.14
CA SER A 85 23.35 6.27 -15.66
C SER A 85 24.40 5.19 -15.47
N TYR A 86 25.36 5.04 -16.39
CA TYR A 86 26.46 4.07 -16.21
C TYR A 86 27.26 4.32 -14.92
N ARG A 87 27.63 5.57 -14.66
CA ARG A 87 28.41 5.93 -13.46
C ARG A 87 27.66 5.70 -12.16
N SER A 88 26.35 5.96 -12.17
CA SER A 88 25.50 5.84 -10.99
C SER A 88 25.04 4.41 -10.71
N GLU A 89 24.76 3.63 -11.76
CA GLU A 89 24.22 2.27 -11.64
C GLU A 89 25.30 1.19 -11.64
N VAL A 90 26.43 1.43 -12.32
CA VAL A 90 27.52 0.45 -12.50
C VAL A 90 28.75 0.84 -11.71
N ALA A 91 29.56 1.75 -12.25
CA ALA A 91 30.81 2.22 -11.66
C ALA A 91 31.36 3.43 -12.43
N ASP A 92 32.17 4.26 -11.77
CA ASP A 92 32.91 5.34 -12.42
C ASP A 92 34.30 4.89 -12.91
N GLU A 93 34.34 3.78 -13.66
CA GLU A 93 35.56 3.22 -14.28
C GLU A 93 35.24 2.47 -15.57
N ASP A 94 36.26 2.13 -16.35
CA ASP A 94 36.11 1.31 -17.55
C ASP A 94 35.96 -0.17 -17.15
N LEU A 95 34.95 -0.84 -17.69
CA LEU A 95 34.66 -2.25 -17.38
C LEU A 95 34.55 -3.08 -18.65
N GLN A 96 35.10 -4.30 -18.56
CA GLN A 96 35.00 -5.33 -19.59
C GLN A 96 34.56 -6.62 -18.91
N GLU A 97 33.47 -7.21 -19.39
CA GLU A 97 32.90 -8.42 -18.83
C GLU A 97 33.92 -9.57 -18.79
N ASP A 98 34.65 -9.79 -19.89
CA ASP A 98 35.64 -10.87 -19.98
C ASP A 98 36.79 -10.67 -18.98
N LYS A 99 37.18 -9.43 -18.71
CA LYS A 99 38.20 -9.11 -17.70
C LYS A 99 37.69 -9.39 -16.28
N LEU A 100 36.47 -8.95 -15.97
CA LEU A 100 35.84 -9.23 -14.67
C LEU A 100 35.71 -10.73 -14.40
N LEU A 101 35.31 -11.50 -15.42
CA LEU A 101 35.25 -12.96 -15.32
C LEU A 101 36.63 -13.57 -15.04
N SER A 102 37.67 -13.13 -15.75
CA SER A 102 39.04 -13.58 -15.50
C SER A 102 39.54 -13.25 -14.09
N GLU A 103 39.22 -12.06 -13.57
CA GLU A 103 39.61 -11.63 -12.22
C GLU A 103 38.86 -12.44 -11.13
N ILE A 104 37.59 -12.78 -11.36
CA ILE A 104 36.80 -13.67 -10.49
C ILE A 104 37.41 -15.07 -10.46
N GLU A 105 37.72 -15.64 -11.62
CA GLU A 105 38.36 -16.96 -11.73
C GLU A 105 39.73 -17.00 -11.04
N GLU A 106 40.50 -15.91 -11.14
CA GLU A 106 41.77 -15.79 -10.41
C GLU A 106 41.57 -15.74 -8.90
N CYS A 107 40.60 -14.95 -8.42
CA CYS A 107 40.26 -14.93 -7.00
C CYS A 107 39.84 -16.33 -6.51
N ASP A 108 39.03 -17.06 -7.28
CA ASP A 108 38.61 -18.42 -6.93
C ASP A 108 39.79 -19.40 -6.84
N ARG A 109 40.75 -19.32 -7.77
CA ARG A 109 41.99 -20.11 -7.68
C ARG A 109 42.78 -19.79 -6.43
N MET A 110 42.97 -18.50 -6.11
CA MET A 110 43.74 -18.08 -4.93
C MET A 110 43.04 -18.47 -3.62
N ILE A 111 41.72 -18.30 -3.52
CA ILE A 111 40.92 -18.76 -2.39
C ILE A 111 41.11 -20.26 -2.19
N ALA A 112 41.00 -21.07 -3.25
CA ALA A 112 41.18 -22.52 -3.15
C ALA A 112 42.59 -22.92 -2.65
N ILE A 113 43.64 -22.22 -3.11
CA ILE A 113 45.02 -22.44 -2.66
C ILE A 113 45.16 -22.12 -1.16
N PHE A 114 44.75 -20.93 -0.73
CA PHE A 114 44.87 -20.54 0.68
C PHE A 114 43.99 -21.41 1.59
N HIS A 115 42.81 -21.78 1.13
CA HIS A 115 41.92 -22.68 1.87
C HIS A 115 42.56 -24.06 2.07
N ALA A 116 43.23 -24.60 1.05
CA ALA A 116 43.97 -25.85 1.15
C ALA A 116 45.14 -25.74 2.15
N GLU A 117 45.92 -24.65 2.11
CA GLU A 117 47.01 -24.43 3.07
C GLU A 117 46.50 -24.28 4.52
N ILE A 118 45.39 -23.55 4.71
CA ILE A 118 44.75 -23.41 6.03
C ILE A 118 44.32 -24.77 6.56
N ASN A 119 43.70 -25.61 5.72
CA ASN A 119 43.26 -26.95 6.10
C ASN A 119 44.43 -27.87 6.41
N GLU A 120 45.54 -27.78 5.69
CA GLU A 120 46.76 -28.56 5.97
C GLU A 120 47.35 -28.18 7.34
N ILE A 121 47.46 -26.89 7.65
CA ILE A 121 47.93 -26.42 8.96
C ILE A 121 46.97 -26.87 10.06
N ALA A 122 45.67 -26.74 9.85
CA ALA A 122 44.66 -27.19 10.82
C ALA A 122 44.71 -28.70 11.07
N ALA A 123 44.91 -29.51 10.02
CA ALA A 123 45.02 -30.96 10.11
C ALA A 123 46.29 -31.42 10.84
N SER A 124 47.37 -30.65 10.77
CA SER A 124 48.63 -30.95 11.47
C SER A 124 48.53 -30.92 13.01
N GLN A 125 47.48 -30.32 13.57
CA GLN A 125 47.29 -30.09 15.01
C GLN A 125 48.47 -29.38 15.70
N SER A 126 49.27 -28.62 14.95
CA SER A 126 50.43 -27.91 15.50
C SER A 126 50.00 -26.85 16.52
N THR A 127 50.67 -26.81 17.66
CA THR A 127 50.50 -25.79 18.71
C THR A 127 51.61 -24.73 18.68
N SER A 128 52.39 -24.67 17.59
CA SER A 128 53.49 -23.71 17.49
C SER A 128 52.96 -22.28 17.29
N ALA A 129 53.58 -21.30 17.95
CA ALA A 129 53.22 -19.89 17.78
C ALA A 129 53.40 -19.40 16.33
N GLY A 130 54.37 -19.98 15.60
CA GLY A 130 54.62 -19.66 14.19
C GLY A 130 53.50 -20.13 13.27
N ASP A 131 52.97 -21.34 13.48
CA ASP A 131 51.85 -21.87 12.68
C ASP A 131 50.56 -21.10 12.96
N PHE A 132 50.34 -20.66 14.20
CA PHE A 132 49.22 -19.79 14.55
C PHE A 132 49.30 -18.44 13.82
N GLN A 133 50.48 -17.80 13.79
CA GLN A 133 50.70 -16.56 13.05
C GLN A 133 50.51 -16.75 11.54
N ARG A 134 51.02 -17.85 10.97
CA ARG A 134 50.85 -18.20 9.57
C ARG A 134 49.38 -18.41 9.22
N LEU A 135 48.64 -19.17 10.03
CA LEU A 135 47.21 -19.43 9.84
C LEU A 135 46.40 -18.14 9.86
N GLN A 136 46.64 -17.24 10.82
CA GLN A 136 46.00 -15.93 10.84
C GLN A 136 46.34 -15.08 9.60
N GLY A 137 47.59 -15.15 9.13
CA GLY A 137 48.03 -14.48 7.90
C GLY A 137 47.28 -14.99 6.67
N LEU A 138 47.23 -16.31 6.50
CA LEU A 138 46.53 -16.97 5.38
C LEU A 138 45.03 -16.67 5.41
N GLN A 139 44.39 -16.73 6.58
CA GLN A 139 42.97 -16.38 6.74
C GLN A 139 42.68 -14.93 6.34
N ARG A 140 43.57 -13.99 6.68
CA ARG A 140 43.43 -12.58 6.26
C ARG A 140 43.56 -12.43 4.74
N ILE A 141 44.49 -13.16 4.12
CA ILE A 141 44.69 -13.12 2.67
C ILE A 141 43.50 -13.75 1.95
N GLU A 142 43.04 -14.93 2.38
CA GLU A 142 41.84 -15.59 1.85
C GLU A 142 40.62 -14.65 1.94
N ALA A 143 40.40 -14.03 3.11
CA ALA A 143 39.34 -13.05 3.30
C ALA A 143 39.46 -11.85 2.35
N SER A 144 40.67 -11.38 2.05
CA SER A 144 40.89 -10.30 1.09
C SER A 144 40.52 -10.69 -0.35
N PHE A 145 40.83 -11.92 -0.77
CA PHE A 145 40.42 -12.44 -2.08
C PHE A 145 38.92 -12.70 -2.15
N GLN A 146 38.29 -13.17 -1.07
CA GLN A 146 36.82 -13.28 -0.99
C GLN A 146 36.15 -11.91 -1.15
N LYS A 147 36.70 -10.86 -0.52
CA LYS A 147 36.21 -9.49 -0.68
C LYS A 147 36.35 -9.01 -2.13
N ALA A 148 37.53 -9.20 -2.73
CA ALA A 148 37.77 -8.82 -4.13
C ALA A 148 36.83 -9.54 -5.10
N LYS A 149 36.64 -10.86 -4.92
CA LYS A 149 35.69 -11.66 -5.70
C LYS A 149 34.28 -11.07 -5.62
N ASN A 150 33.81 -10.74 -4.41
CA ASN A 150 32.48 -10.16 -4.21
C ASN A 150 32.35 -8.80 -4.91
N GLU A 151 33.37 -7.95 -4.85
CA GLU A 151 33.40 -6.65 -5.55
C GLU A 151 33.35 -6.83 -7.08
N PHE A 152 34.13 -7.74 -7.66
CA PHE A 152 34.10 -8.02 -9.09
C PHE A 152 32.76 -8.64 -9.54
N GLN A 153 32.20 -9.55 -8.75
CA GLN A 153 30.89 -10.13 -9.03
C GLN A 153 29.77 -9.09 -8.99
N GLU A 154 29.83 -8.14 -8.05
CA GLU A 154 28.89 -7.02 -7.98
C GLU A 154 28.99 -6.15 -9.25
N LYS A 155 30.20 -5.76 -9.65
CA LYS A 155 30.43 -4.97 -10.88
C LYS A 155 29.94 -5.72 -12.12
N LEU A 156 30.22 -7.01 -12.24
CA LEU A 156 29.77 -7.85 -13.35
C LEU A 156 28.24 -7.91 -13.42
N ASN A 157 27.58 -8.10 -12.27
CA ASN A 157 26.12 -8.14 -12.21
C ASN A 157 25.51 -6.79 -12.60
N LYS A 158 26.07 -5.68 -12.10
CA LYS A 158 25.66 -4.32 -12.45
C LYS A 158 25.86 -4.02 -13.93
N LEU A 159 27.01 -4.40 -14.49
CA LEU A 159 27.32 -4.22 -15.92
C LEU A 159 26.32 -4.96 -16.81
N ARG A 160 26.02 -6.22 -16.48
CA ARG A 160 25.01 -7.03 -17.18
C ARG A 160 23.61 -6.45 -17.05
N ALA A 161 23.24 -5.97 -15.86
CA ALA A 161 21.96 -5.32 -15.62
C ALA A 161 21.82 -4.05 -16.46
N PHE A 162 22.82 -3.17 -16.42
CA PHE A 162 22.88 -1.93 -17.19
C PHE A 162 22.85 -2.17 -18.70
N ASN A 163 23.57 -3.18 -19.22
CA ASN A 163 23.46 -3.56 -20.62
C ASN A 163 22.04 -4.02 -21.00
N GLY A 164 21.33 -4.67 -20.07
CA GLY A 164 19.94 -5.08 -20.27
C GLY A 164 18.92 -3.93 -20.23
N THR A 165 19.21 -2.84 -19.51
CA THR A 165 18.28 -1.73 -19.27
C THR A 165 18.60 -0.47 -20.07
N SER A 166 19.88 -0.17 -20.33
CA SER A 166 20.31 1.06 -21.01
C SER A 166 19.67 1.33 -22.38
N PRO A 167 19.26 0.35 -23.22
CA PRO A 167 18.51 0.65 -24.43
C PRO A 167 17.19 1.38 -24.16
N SER A 168 16.57 1.19 -22.98
CA SER A 168 15.34 1.90 -22.63
C SER A 168 15.54 3.40 -22.43
N ILE A 169 16.77 3.88 -22.30
CA ILE A 169 17.06 5.32 -22.24
C ILE A 169 16.62 6.02 -23.53
N PHE A 170 16.64 5.31 -24.66
CA PHE A 170 16.44 5.85 -26.01
C PHE A 170 15.05 5.57 -26.60
N TRP A 171 14.08 5.10 -25.80
CA TRP A 171 12.82 4.57 -26.33
C TRP A 171 12.07 5.58 -27.22
N GLU A 172 12.08 6.86 -26.88
CA GLU A 172 11.32 7.88 -27.61
C GLU A 172 11.87 8.17 -29.02
N ILE A 173 13.16 7.91 -29.25
CA ILE A 173 13.81 8.08 -30.56
C ILE A 173 13.16 7.17 -31.59
N ASP A 174 12.87 5.91 -31.23
CA ASP A 174 12.23 4.95 -32.13
C ASP A 174 10.82 5.42 -32.55
N VAL A 175 10.07 5.98 -31.60
CA VAL A 175 8.71 6.48 -31.82
C VAL A 175 8.73 7.72 -32.72
N LEU A 176 9.59 8.69 -32.41
CA LEU A 176 9.71 9.94 -33.16
C LEU A 176 10.26 9.71 -34.57
N ALA A 177 11.26 8.84 -34.73
CA ALA A 177 11.84 8.53 -36.03
C ALA A 177 10.81 7.90 -36.97
N GLN A 178 9.97 6.99 -36.48
CA GLN A 178 8.91 6.41 -37.30
C GLN A 178 7.84 7.44 -37.68
N ALA A 179 7.43 8.31 -36.74
CA ALA A 179 6.47 9.39 -37.02
C ALA A 179 7.00 10.35 -38.10
N ILE A 180 8.27 10.74 -38.02
CA ILE A 180 8.96 11.56 -39.03
C ILE A 180 9.00 10.83 -40.37
N GLN A 181 9.31 9.53 -40.39
CA GLN A 181 9.37 8.77 -41.64
C GLN A 181 8.01 8.72 -42.35
N ILE A 182 6.91 8.59 -41.58
CA ILE A 182 5.54 8.65 -42.12
C ILE A 182 5.28 10.04 -42.73
N ALA A 183 5.60 11.11 -42.01
CA ALA A 183 5.43 12.49 -42.49
C ALA A 183 6.24 12.79 -43.76
N VAL A 184 7.51 12.35 -43.82
CA VAL A 184 8.36 12.52 -45.00
C VAL A 184 7.78 11.78 -46.22
N ASN A 185 7.26 10.57 -46.02
CA ASN A 185 6.60 9.82 -47.09
C ASN A 185 5.36 10.55 -47.61
N GLN A 186 4.60 11.22 -46.74
CA GLN A 186 3.45 12.03 -47.12
C GLN A 186 3.87 13.27 -47.93
N ILE A 187 4.97 13.93 -47.57
CA ILE A 187 5.52 15.07 -48.32
C ILE A 187 5.92 14.67 -49.75
N ASN A 188 6.53 13.50 -49.91
CA ASN A 188 6.99 13.01 -51.22
C ASN A 188 5.88 12.81 -52.26
N VAL A 189 4.62 12.70 -51.81
CA VAL A 189 3.45 12.49 -52.68
C VAL A 189 2.41 13.62 -52.60
N ALA A 190 2.75 14.72 -51.93
CA ALA A 190 1.78 15.77 -51.61
C ALA A 190 1.34 16.59 -52.84
N TRP A 191 2.20 16.74 -53.85
CA TRP A 191 1.91 17.50 -55.06
C TRP A 191 1.12 16.68 -56.08
N ASP A 192 -0.06 17.17 -56.48
CA ASP A 192 -0.84 16.58 -57.55
C ASP A 192 -0.61 17.33 -58.88
N PRO A 193 0.06 16.69 -59.86
CA PRO A 193 0.34 17.32 -61.14
C PRO A 193 -0.91 17.56 -62.00
N ASN A 194 -2.03 16.87 -61.74
CA ASN A 194 -3.26 17.03 -62.52
C ASN A 194 -4.05 18.26 -62.09
N THR A 195 -4.04 18.56 -60.78
CA THR A 195 -4.73 19.73 -60.22
C THR A 195 -3.80 20.94 -60.05
N GLY A 196 -2.48 20.73 -60.07
CA GLY A 196 -1.50 21.78 -59.83
C GLY A 196 -1.54 22.31 -58.40
N MET A 197 -1.91 21.46 -57.45
CA MET A 197 -2.13 21.82 -56.04
C MET A 197 -1.48 20.80 -55.11
N TYR A 198 -1.18 21.26 -53.89
CA TYR A 198 -0.82 20.38 -52.79
C TYR A 198 -2.08 19.80 -52.14
N SER A 199 -2.05 18.51 -51.85
CA SER A 199 -3.09 17.80 -51.12
C SER A 199 -2.68 17.59 -49.67
N ILE A 200 -3.65 17.72 -48.76
CA ILE A 200 -3.44 17.40 -47.34
C ILE A 200 -3.65 15.89 -47.16
N PRO A 201 -2.69 15.17 -46.57
CA PRO A 201 -2.87 13.78 -46.20
C PRO A 201 -4.11 13.62 -45.31
N LYS A 202 -4.90 12.59 -45.56
CA LYS A 202 -6.10 12.31 -44.74
C LYS A 202 -5.75 11.88 -43.32
N ASP A 203 -4.60 11.24 -43.15
CA ASP A 203 -4.12 10.74 -41.87
C ASP A 203 -2.92 11.57 -41.40
N LEU A 204 -3.12 12.33 -40.32
CA LEU A 204 -2.09 13.10 -39.63
C LEU A 204 -1.85 12.56 -38.21
N SER A 205 -2.23 11.31 -37.92
CA SER A 205 -2.06 10.70 -36.58
C SER A 205 -0.60 10.68 -36.11
N TRP A 206 0.37 10.74 -37.02
CA TRP A 206 1.79 10.87 -36.67
C TRP A 206 2.09 12.16 -35.90
N SER A 207 1.38 13.27 -36.15
CA SER A 207 1.59 14.51 -35.40
C SER A 207 1.04 14.42 -33.99
N ASP A 208 -0.07 13.72 -33.81
CA ASP A 208 -0.63 13.42 -32.48
C ASP A 208 0.31 12.50 -31.70
N LEU A 209 0.86 11.47 -32.37
CA LEU A 209 1.87 10.59 -31.77
C LEU A 209 3.10 11.37 -31.27
N VAL A 210 3.59 12.35 -32.04
CA VAL A 210 4.70 13.22 -31.62
C VAL A 210 4.33 14.02 -30.37
N ASN A 211 3.18 14.69 -30.39
CA ASN A 211 2.71 15.48 -29.24
C ASN A 211 2.54 14.62 -27.99
N GLU A 212 1.99 13.41 -28.14
CA GLU A 212 1.82 12.48 -27.02
C GLU A 212 3.16 11.97 -26.49
N THR A 213 4.12 11.68 -27.37
CA THR A 213 5.48 11.26 -26.97
C THR A 213 6.17 12.33 -26.13
N ILE A 214 6.05 13.62 -26.51
CA ILE A 214 6.65 14.74 -25.76
C ILE A 214 6.10 14.80 -24.33
N LYS A 215 4.77 14.81 -24.20
CA LYS A 215 4.11 14.86 -22.88
C LYS A 215 4.36 13.60 -22.04
N ASN A 216 4.48 12.43 -22.68
CA ASN A 216 4.82 11.18 -22.01
C ASN A 216 6.26 11.20 -21.50
N LYS A 217 7.18 11.83 -22.23
CA LYS A 217 8.55 12.05 -21.76
C LYS A 217 8.59 13.02 -20.58
N GLU A 218 7.87 14.12 -20.64
CA GLU A 218 7.75 15.04 -19.49
C GLU A 218 7.23 14.31 -18.24
N PHE A 219 6.19 13.48 -18.41
CA PHE A 219 5.66 12.63 -17.34
C PHE A 219 6.69 11.60 -16.84
N GLU A 220 7.42 10.94 -17.75
CA GLU A 220 8.47 9.99 -17.40
C GLU A 220 9.56 10.67 -16.55
N ASN A 221 10.00 11.87 -16.94
CA ASN A 221 11.02 12.63 -16.23
C ASN A 221 10.57 13.07 -14.83
N GLU A 222 9.26 13.30 -14.63
CA GLU A 222 8.71 13.70 -13.33
C GLU A 222 8.48 12.51 -12.37
N TYR A 223 7.97 11.39 -12.88
CA TYR A 223 7.50 10.25 -12.06
C TYR A 223 8.36 8.98 -12.17
N LEU A 224 9.31 8.97 -13.10
CA LEU A 224 10.31 7.90 -13.30
C LEU A 224 9.71 6.48 -13.39
N PRO A 225 8.66 6.24 -14.21
CA PRO A 225 8.22 4.89 -14.53
C PRO A 225 9.34 4.10 -15.21
N THR A 226 9.29 2.78 -15.11
CA THR A 226 10.28 1.89 -15.72
C THR A 226 9.69 1.14 -16.90
N LYS A 227 10.34 1.22 -18.07
CA LYS A 227 9.99 0.42 -19.25
C LYS A 227 10.37 -1.05 -19.03
N PRO A 228 9.43 -2.01 -19.19
CA PRO A 228 9.77 -3.42 -19.22
C PRO A 228 10.68 -3.77 -20.41
N LYS A 229 11.62 -4.70 -20.20
CA LYS A 229 12.66 -5.04 -21.17
C LYS A 229 12.10 -5.50 -22.52
N ASP A 230 11.06 -6.32 -22.49
CA ASP A 230 10.54 -7.03 -23.66
C ASP A 230 9.42 -6.27 -24.40
N VAL A 231 9.03 -5.11 -23.89
CA VAL A 231 7.98 -4.26 -24.49
C VAL A 231 8.60 -3.29 -25.48
N THR A 232 7.94 -3.04 -26.62
CA THR A 232 8.44 -2.10 -27.63
C THR A 232 8.33 -0.64 -27.17
N ALA A 233 9.04 0.28 -27.83
CA ALA A 233 8.93 1.71 -27.55
C ALA A 233 7.50 2.25 -27.75
N PHE A 234 6.79 1.79 -28.79
CA PHE A 234 5.42 2.20 -29.08
C PHE A 234 4.43 1.72 -28.02
N GLU A 235 4.54 0.46 -27.61
CA GLU A 235 3.70 -0.09 -26.54
C GLU A 235 3.96 0.60 -25.21
N TYR A 236 5.22 0.92 -24.91
CA TYR A 236 5.57 1.68 -23.71
C TYR A 236 5.03 3.12 -23.76
N ASN A 237 5.12 3.79 -24.92
CA ASN A 237 4.52 5.12 -25.10
C ASN A 237 3.00 5.08 -24.83
N GLN A 238 2.30 4.08 -25.37
CA GLN A 238 0.87 3.89 -25.10
C GLN A 238 0.59 3.61 -23.61
N PHE A 239 1.45 2.84 -22.95
CA PHE A 239 1.36 2.62 -21.51
C PHE A 239 1.49 3.93 -20.72
N LEU A 240 2.48 4.77 -21.07
CA LEU A 240 2.69 6.08 -20.44
C LEU A 240 1.51 7.01 -20.64
N THR A 241 0.88 7.05 -21.83
CA THR A 241 -0.33 7.84 -22.08
C THR A 241 -1.41 7.51 -21.06
N GLY A 242 -1.77 6.23 -20.91
CA GLY A 242 -2.81 5.83 -19.96
C GLY A 242 -2.39 6.00 -18.50
N LEU A 243 -1.12 5.79 -18.16
CA LEU A 243 -0.61 6.00 -16.80
C LEU A 243 -0.65 7.48 -16.40
N ARG A 244 -0.33 8.38 -17.34
CA ARG A 244 -0.42 9.83 -17.18
C ARG A 244 -1.88 10.28 -17.04
N GLU A 245 -2.79 9.78 -17.85
CA GLU A 245 -4.23 10.09 -17.76
C GLU A 245 -4.82 9.64 -16.40
N GLN A 246 -4.48 8.42 -15.97
CA GLN A 246 -4.84 7.92 -14.64
C GLN A 246 -4.30 8.80 -13.52
N SER A 247 -3.04 9.24 -13.64
CA SER A 247 -2.39 10.15 -12.68
C SER A 247 -3.07 11.51 -12.60
N VAL A 248 -3.52 12.07 -13.73
CA VAL A 248 -4.33 13.28 -13.78
C VAL A 248 -5.66 13.08 -13.05
N ASN A 249 -6.36 11.97 -13.31
CA ASN A 249 -7.62 11.67 -12.63
C ASN A 249 -7.44 11.50 -11.11
N LEU A 250 -6.38 10.81 -10.66
CA LEU A 250 -6.08 10.66 -9.23
C LEU A 250 -5.89 12.01 -8.54
N LYS A 251 -5.24 12.95 -9.21
CA LYS A 251 -5.00 14.28 -8.68
C LYS A 251 -6.25 15.16 -8.71
N GLU A 252 -6.85 15.32 -9.88
CA GLU A 252 -7.88 16.32 -10.13
C GLU A 252 -9.28 15.85 -9.70
N ILE A 253 -9.55 14.53 -9.74
CA ILE A 253 -10.85 13.95 -9.39
C ILE A 253 -10.82 13.36 -7.98
N ASP A 254 -9.84 12.50 -7.69
CA ASP A 254 -9.81 11.78 -6.40
C ASP A 254 -9.16 12.59 -5.28
N GLY A 255 -8.46 13.69 -5.59
CA GLY A 255 -7.90 14.62 -4.63
C GLY A 255 -6.52 14.25 -4.08
N TRP A 256 -5.80 13.36 -4.75
CA TRP A 256 -4.45 12.98 -4.37
C TRP A 256 -3.42 14.08 -4.66
N ASP A 257 -2.38 14.16 -3.84
CA ASP A 257 -1.24 15.05 -4.07
C ASP A 257 -0.17 14.40 -4.95
N LYS A 258 0.78 15.22 -5.44
CA LYS A 258 1.84 14.78 -6.36
C LYS A 258 2.68 13.63 -5.80
N ASP A 259 2.93 13.60 -4.49
CA ASP A 259 3.72 12.53 -3.89
C ASP A 259 2.94 11.20 -3.78
N ALA A 260 1.61 11.24 -3.62
CA ALA A 260 0.78 10.05 -3.80
C ALA A 260 0.84 9.52 -5.24
N ILE A 261 0.85 10.40 -6.25
CA ILE A 261 1.02 10.00 -7.66
C ILE A 261 2.38 9.32 -7.90
N LYS A 262 3.46 9.82 -7.30
CA LYS A 262 4.76 9.11 -7.33
C LYS A 262 4.67 7.72 -6.71
N GLY A 263 3.94 7.59 -5.59
CA GLY A 263 3.64 6.30 -4.97
C GLY A 263 2.92 5.36 -5.93
N TYR A 264 1.87 5.85 -6.61
CA TYR A 264 1.12 5.12 -7.63
C TYR A 264 2.02 4.63 -8.78
N VAL A 265 2.75 5.55 -9.43
CA VAL A 265 3.60 5.22 -10.59
C VAL A 265 4.70 4.22 -10.22
N LYS A 266 5.30 4.37 -9.03
CA LYS A 266 6.28 3.41 -8.50
C LYS A 266 5.65 2.04 -8.24
N GLY A 267 4.47 2.00 -7.63
CA GLY A 267 3.73 0.78 -7.35
C GLY A 267 3.35 0.01 -8.63
N VAL A 268 2.90 0.73 -9.66
CA VAL A 268 2.63 0.18 -11.00
C VAL A 268 3.90 -0.36 -11.62
N SER A 269 4.96 0.46 -11.73
CA SER A 269 6.21 0.08 -12.37
C SER A 269 6.83 -1.18 -11.75
N LYS A 270 6.77 -1.30 -10.41
CA LYS A 270 7.24 -2.49 -9.70
C LYS A 270 6.47 -3.76 -10.10
N ARG A 271 5.15 -3.67 -10.23
CA ARG A 271 4.25 -4.81 -10.48
C ARG A 271 4.08 -5.11 -11.98
N THR A 272 4.66 -4.29 -12.86
CA THR A 272 4.66 -4.49 -14.31
C THR A 272 6.04 -4.69 -14.92
N ALA A 273 7.10 -4.71 -14.11
CA ALA A 273 8.49 -4.79 -14.58
C ALA A 273 8.80 -6.04 -15.42
N ASP A 274 8.08 -7.14 -15.19
CA ASP A 274 8.24 -8.43 -15.85
C ASP A 274 7.36 -8.61 -17.10
N ALA A 275 6.47 -7.65 -17.40
CA ALA A 275 5.52 -7.74 -18.51
C ALA A 275 6.23 -7.95 -19.86
N LYS A 276 5.64 -8.83 -20.69
CA LYS A 276 6.25 -9.27 -21.97
C LYS A 276 5.62 -8.64 -23.20
N THR A 277 4.43 -8.08 -23.07
CA THR A 277 3.69 -7.46 -24.18
C THR A 277 3.05 -6.16 -23.73
N GLY A 278 2.78 -5.25 -24.67
CA GLY A 278 2.05 -4.02 -24.39
C GLY A 278 0.63 -4.28 -23.87
N SER A 279 -0.05 -5.31 -24.38
CA SER A 279 -1.38 -5.68 -23.91
C SER A 279 -1.38 -6.12 -22.44
N GLU A 280 -0.42 -6.94 -22.04
CA GLU A 280 -0.26 -7.36 -20.64
C GLU A 280 0.08 -6.16 -19.75
N LEU A 281 1.03 -5.33 -20.19
CA LEU A 281 1.45 -4.13 -19.48
C LEU A 281 0.27 -3.18 -19.21
N ASN A 282 -0.54 -2.91 -20.22
CA ASN A 282 -1.74 -2.07 -20.11
C ASN A 282 -2.82 -2.70 -19.22
N ALA A 283 -3.08 -4.01 -19.37
CA ALA A 283 -4.08 -4.70 -18.56
C ALA A 283 -3.72 -4.69 -17.07
N ARG A 284 -2.45 -4.95 -16.73
CA ARG A 284 -1.97 -4.88 -15.35
C ARG A 284 -2.04 -3.45 -14.79
N ARG A 285 -1.65 -2.44 -15.59
CA ARG A 285 -1.81 -1.01 -15.21
C ARG A 285 -3.25 -0.71 -14.82
N ASP A 286 -4.22 -1.12 -15.64
CA ASP A 286 -5.62 -0.78 -15.44
C ASP A 286 -6.23 -1.52 -14.24
N ALA A 287 -5.80 -2.76 -13.97
CA ALA A 287 -6.14 -3.47 -12.75
C ALA A 287 -5.59 -2.75 -11.49
N LEU A 288 -4.33 -2.32 -11.52
CA LEU A 288 -3.71 -1.57 -10.43
C LEU A 288 -4.34 -0.17 -10.26
N TYR A 289 -4.82 0.43 -11.35
CA TYR A 289 -5.61 1.65 -11.27
C TYR A 289 -6.94 1.43 -10.54
N ALA A 290 -7.61 0.29 -10.75
CA ALA A 290 -8.83 -0.04 -10.03
C ALA A 290 -8.58 -0.18 -8.52
N GLU A 291 -7.42 -0.71 -8.11
CA GLU A 291 -7.03 -0.77 -6.69
C GLU A 291 -6.94 0.62 -6.03
N THR A 292 -6.66 1.69 -6.78
CA THR A 292 -6.68 3.08 -6.25
C THR A 292 -8.05 3.53 -5.75
N LYS A 293 -9.10 2.76 -6.08
CA LYS A 293 -10.49 3.01 -5.65
C LYS A 293 -10.89 2.16 -4.45
N GLU A 294 -10.00 1.29 -3.99
CA GLU A 294 -10.25 0.40 -2.87
C GLU A 294 -9.40 0.85 -1.67
N ILE A 295 -10.03 1.54 -0.71
CA ILE A 295 -9.37 2.05 0.49
C ILE A 295 -8.75 0.85 1.24
N GLY A 296 -7.43 0.86 1.37
CA GLY A 296 -6.67 -0.20 2.03
C GLY A 296 -6.13 -1.30 1.12
N SER A 297 -6.34 -1.21 -0.21
CA SER A 297 -5.59 -2.03 -1.17
C SER A 297 -4.09 -1.70 -1.14
N ASP A 298 -3.26 -2.55 -1.73
CA ASP A 298 -1.82 -2.35 -1.85
C ASP A 298 -1.48 -0.99 -2.46
N ILE A 299 -2.01 -0.70 -3.66
CA ILE A 299 -1.73 0.55 -4.37
C ILE A 299 -2.28 1.75 -3.59
N TYR A 300 -3.51 1.68 -3.06
CA TYR A 300 -4.08 2.77 -2.27
C TYR A 300 -3.22 3.06 -1.03
N THR A 301 -2.74 2.02 -0.35
CA THR A 301 -1.91 2.13 0.86
C THR A 301 -0.56 2.75 0.53
N GLU A 302 0.08 2.35 -0.57
CA GLU A 302 1.33 2.94 -1.05
C GLU A 302 1.16 4.44 -1.38
N MET A 303 0.05 4.82 -2.02
CA MET A 303 -0.30 6.21 -2.28
C MET A 303 -0.53 6.99 -0.98
N TYR A 304 -1.33 6.45 -0.06
CA TYR A 304 -1.63 7.06 1.23
C TYR A 304 -0.36 7.29 2.07
N ALA A 305 0.55 6.31 2.08
CA ALA A 305 1.85 6.40 2.76
C ALA A 305 2.77 7.44 2.12
N SER A 306 2.78 7.53 0.79
CA SER A 306 3.62 8.47 0.02
C SER A 306 3.17 9.92 0.13
N SER A 307 1.85 10.14 0.23
CA SER A 307 1.23 11.47 0.31
C SER A 307 1.85 12.36 1.39
N LYS A 308 1.99 13.65 1.08
CA LYS A 308 2.48 14.72 1.95
C LYS A 308 1.37 15.65 2.45
N LEU A 309 0.11 15.35 2.15
CA LEU A 309 -1.03 15.96 2.82
C LEU A 309 -0.86 15.87 4.35
N ASP A 310 -1.29 16.90 5.07
CA ASP A 310 -1.32 16.84 6.52
C ASP A 310 -2.31 15.76 7.01
N SER A 311 -2.12 15.28 8.24
CA SER A 311 -2.90 14.15 8.76
C SER A 311 -4.41 14.41 8.78
N LYS A 312 -4.87 15.65 8.98
CA LYS A 312 -6.31 15.95 8.94
C LYS A 312 -6.82 15.88 7.50
N ALA A 313 -6.11 16.47 6.55
CA ALA A 313 -6.44 16.40 5.13
C ALA A 313 -6.47 14.96 4.59
N LYS A 314 -5.53 14.10 5.04
CA LYS A 314 -5.55 12.67 4.67
C LYS A 314 -6.80 11.94 5.17
N VAL A 315 -7.17 12.17 6.42
CA VAL A 315 -8.37 11.55 7.02
C VAL A 315 -9.64 12.04 6.32
N GLU A 316 -9.72 13.35 6.05
CA GLU A 316 -10.83 13.94 5.30
C GLU A 316 -10.92 13.39 3.86
N LEU A 317 -9.78 13.19 3.20
CA LEU A 317 -9.71 12.60 1.85
C LEU A 317 -10.33 11.20 1.80
N VAL A 318 -9.94 10.30 2.72
CA VAL A 318 -10.49 8.95 2.82
C VAL A 318 -12.00 8.97 3.00
N LEU A 319 -12.50 9.78 3.94
CA LEU A 319 -13.94 9.89 4.22
C LEU A 319 -14.72 10.50 3.05
N LYS A 320 -14.13 11.49 2.36
CA LYS A 320 -14.71 12.09 1.16
C LYS A 320 -14.80 11.07 0.01
N GLN A 321 -13.73 10.32 -0.24
CA GLN A 321 -13.69 9.31 -1.29
C GLN A 321 -14.73 8.21 -1.05
N LEU A 322 -14.92 7.80 0.21
CA LEU A 322 -15.97 6.86 0.62
C LEU A 322 -17.39 7.46 0.64
N GLY A 323 -17.54 8.76 0.40
CA GLY A 323 -18.84 9.44 0.43
C GLY A 323 -19.48 9.37 1.80
N ALA A 324 -18.71 9.60 2.86
CA ALA A 324 -19.16 9.52 4.24
C ALA A 324 -20.20 10.62 4.54
N GLU A 325 -21.42 10.21 4.88
CA GLU A 325 -22.52 11.09 5.28
C GLU A 325 -23.10 10.64 6.61
N THR A 326 -23.29 11.56 7.56
CA THR A 326 -23.98 11.26 8.82
C THR A 326 -25.41 11.77 8.77
N ASP A 327 -26.39 10.90 9.06
CA ASP A 327 -27.79 11.30 9.09
C ASP A 327 -28.22 11.96 10.42
N LYS A 328 -29.48 12.39 10.47
CA LYS A 328 -30.08 13.03 11.66
C LYS A 328 -30.21 12.10 12.87
N LYS A 329 -30.08 10.79 12.68
CA LYS A 329 -30.07 9.75 13.72
C LYS A 329 -28.64 9.37 14.12
N GLN A 330 -27.64 10.15 13.66
CA GLN A 330 -26.23 9.96 13.96
C GLN A 330 -25.70 8.61 13.45
N PHE A 331 -26.28 8.09 12.37
CA PHE A 331 -25.75 6.94 11.67
C PHE A 331 -24.95 7.40 10.45
N MET A 332 -23.74 6.88 10.28
CA MET A 332 -22.88 7.20 9.15
C MET A 332 -23.12 6.20 8.00
N HIS A 333 -23.27 6.73 6.79
CA HIS A 333 -23.44 5.99 5.54
C HIS A 333 -22.20 6.22 4.67
N LEU A 334 -21.71 5.17 4.02
CA LEU A 334 -20.70 5.27 2.97
C LEU A 334 -21.42 5.15 1.62
N THR A 335 -21.52 6.27 0.90
CA THR A 335 -22.43 6.40 -0.26
C THR A 335 -21.72 6.45 -1.61
N SER A 336 -20.39 6.40 -1.60
CA SER A 336 -19.59 6.48 -2.82
C SER A 336 -19.93 5.37 -3.80
N GLN A 337 -20.03 5.76 -5.07
CA GLN A 337 -20.17 4.84 -6.20
C GLN A 337 -18.82 4.53 -6.85
N THR A 338 -17.78 5.29 -6.48
CA THR A 338 -16.46 5.19 -7.11
C THR A 338 -15.44 4.53 -6.21
N HIS A 339 -15.60 4.60 -4.88
CA HIS A 339 -14.66 4.00 -3.94
C HIS A 339 -15.37 3.13 -2.91
N LYS A 340 -14.68 2.08 -2.46
CA LYS A 340 -15.11 1.19 -1.37
C LYS A 340 -13.92 0.86 -0.47
N ILE A 341 -14.17 0.32 0.72
CA ILE A 341 -13.09 -0.32 1.50
C ILE A 341 -12.70 -1.60 0.76
N SER A 342 -11.40 -1.86 0.60
CA SER A 342 -10.94 -3.08 -0.07
C SER A 342 -11.38 -4.31 0.72
N GLU A 343 -11.93 -5.31 0.02
CA GLU A 343 -12.30 -6.59 0.63
C GLU A 343 -11.07 -7.35 1.13
N ASN A 344 -9.88 -7.04 0.59
CA ASN A 344 -8.60 -7.61 0.97
C ASN A 344 -7.88 -6.84 2.09
N LEU A 345 -8.50 -5.78 2.65
CA LEU A 345 -7.93 -5.07 3.80
C LEU A 345 -7.98 -5.97 5.04
N ALA A 346 -6.84 -6.57 5.36
CA ALA A 346 -6.68 -7.43 6.54
C ALA A 346 -6.79 -6.64 7.86
N PRO A 347 -7.20 -7.27 8.97
CA PRO A 347 -7.30 -6.62 10.28
C PRO A 347 -5.99 -5.93 10.72
N HIS A 348 -4.84 -6.54 10.44
CA HIS A 348 -3.51 -6.03 10.77
C HIS A 348 -2.87 -5.14 9.68
N GLY A 349 -3.59 -4.85 8.59
CA GLY A 349 -3.04 -4.22 7.40
C GLY A 349 -2.45 -2.82 7.63
N ASP A 350 -1.44 -2.47 6.84
CA ASP A 350 -0.67 -1.22 6.99
C ASP A 350 -1.54 0.03 6.86
N PHE A 351 -2.58 0.01 6.02
CA PHE A 351 -3.52 1.12 5.92
C PHE A 351 -4.17 1.47 7.26
N ASN A 352 -4.67 0.46 8.00
CA ASN A 352 -5.31 0.67 9.29
C ASN A 352 -4.36 1.37 10.27
N MET A 353 -3.10 0.96 10.26
CA MET A 353 -2.05 1.57 11.09
C MET A 353 -1.72 3.02 10.66
N TYR A 354 -1.57 3.29 9.36
CA TYR A 354 -1.30 4.65 8.88
C TYR A 354 -2.47 5.59 9.12
N PHE A 355 -3.69 5.13 8.84
CA PHE A 355 -4.91 5.88 9.08
C PHE A 355 -5.08 6.19 10.57
N ARG A 356 -4.90 5.18 11.44
CA ARG A 356 -4.87 5.35 12.90
C ARG A 356 -3.88 6.43 13.34
N ARG A 357 -2.63 6.37 12.87
CA ARG A 357 -1.61 7.38 13.18
C ARG A 357 -2.10 8.78 12.82
N ASP A 358 -2.65 8.95 11.62
CA ASP A 358 -3.10 10.26 11.14
C ASP A 358 -4.33 10.77 11.90
N VAL A 359 -5.25 9.89 12.30
CA VAL A 359 -6.34 10.23 13.22
C VAL A 359 -5.79 10.74 14.56
N VAL A 360 -4.81 10.04 15.15
CA VAL A 360 -4.19 10.48 16.41
C VAL A 360 -3.48 11.82 16.26
N LYS A 361 -2.75 12.05 15.16
CA LYS A 361 -2.11 13.35 14.88
C LYS A 361 -3.14 14.48 14.71
N ALA A 362 -4.25 14.22 14.03
CA ALA A 362 -5.25 15.24 13.72
C ALA A 362 -6.14 15.60 14.93
N PHE A 363 -6.48 14.62 15.77
CA PHE A 363 -7.53 14.74 16.78
C PHE A 363 -7.10 14.34 18.21
N GLY A 364 -5.94 13.69 18.38
CA GLY A 364 -5.55 13.05 19.65
C GLY A 364 -5.29 14.00 20.82
N ASP A 365 -4.93 15.26 20.59
CA ASP A 365 -4.63 16.25 21.65
C ASP A 365 -5.82 17.16 22.01
N LYS A 366 -6.97 16.97 21.36
CA LYS A 366 -8.12 17.88 21.49
C LYS A 366 -9.19 17.28 22.40
N ASN A 367 -9.41 17.87 23.57
CA ASN A 367 -10.64 17.67 24.37
C ASN A 367 -11.78 18.57 23.85
N LEU A 368 -12.14 18.42 22.57
CA LEU A 368 -13.18 19.24 21.92
C LEU A 368 -14.41 18.40 21.60
N ASN A 369 -15.58 19.01 21.80
CA ASN A 369 -16.91 18.43 21.66
C ASN A 369 -17.21 17.99 20.21
N TYR A 370 -17.54 16.72 20.00
CA TYR A 370 -17.94 16.13 18.71
C TYR A 370 -19.09 16.87 18.02
N GLN A 371 -19.96 17.54 18.78
CA GLN A 371 -21.07 18.35 18.24
C GLN A 371 -20.60 19.58 17.47
N LYS A 372 -19.34 20.01 17.64
CA LYS A 372 -18.74 21.16 16.97
C LYS A 372 -17.69 20.77 15.91
N ASP A 373 -17.45 19.46 15.71
CA ASP A 373 -16.47 18.94 14.76
C ASP A 373 -17.06 17.73 13.99
N PRO A 374 -17.77 17.99 12.87
CA PRO A 374 -18.40 16.95 12.07
C PRO A 374 -17.42 15.91 11.53
N LEU A 375 -16.20 16.33 11.17
CA LEU A 375 -15.17 15.41 10.67
C LEU A 375 -14.74 14.44 11.77
N ARG A 376 -14.48 14.93 12.99
CA ARG A 376 -14.15 14.06 14.12
C ARG A 376 -15.28 13.07 14.43
N GLN A 377 -16.53 13.50 14.30
CA GLN A 377 -17.69 12.61 14.44
C GLN A 377 -17.69 11.51 13.37
N GLN A 378 -17.46 11.85 12.10
CA GLN A 378 -17.35 10.85 11.03
C GLN A 378 -16.20 9.88 11.29
N VAL A 379 -15.04 10.38 11.72
CA VAL A 379 -13.88 9.56 12.10
C VAL A 379 -14.24 8.56 13.20
N HIS A 380 -14.99 9.00 14.22
CA HIS A 380 -15.47 8.10 15.26
C HIS A 380 -16.38 7.01 14.70
N PHE A 381 -17.38 7.36 13.88
CA PHE A 381 -18.27 6.37 13.28
C PHE A 381 -17.58 5.44 12.28
N PHE A 382 -16.51 5.91 11.63
CA PHE A 382 -15.74 5.10 10.69
C PHE A 382 -15.05 3.90 11.35
N ARG A 383 -14.80 3.95 12.66
CA ARG A 383 -14.29 2.82 13.45
C ARG A 383 -15.16 1.58 13.32
N TYR A 384 -16.48 1.76 13.25
CA TYR A 384 -17.42 0.65 13.10
C TYR A 384 -17.29 -0.02 11.72
N TYR A 385 -16.99 0.75 10.66
CA TYR A 385 -16.79 0.21 9.32
C TYR A 385 -15.44 -0.50 9.16
N LEU A 386 -14.40 -0.03 9.85
CA LEU A 386 -13.10 -0.73 9.88
C LEU A 386 -13.23 -2.11 10.55
N ASP A 387 -13.96 -2.21 11.66
CA ASP A 387 -14.24 -3.51 12.28
C ASP A 387 -15.18 -4.37 11.44
N ARG A 388 -16.19 -3.79 10.77
CA ARG A 388 -17.00 -4.52 9.78
C ARG A 388 -16.13 -5.21 8.76
N GLN A 389 -15.19 -4.45 8.19
CA GLN A 389 -14.26 -4.97 7.21
C GLN A 389 -13.39 -6.08 7.79
N ALA A 390 -12.88 -5.92 9.01
CA ALA A 390 -12.08 -6.95 9.66
C ALA A 390 -12.87 -8.25 9.90
N ILE A 391 -14.11 -8.16 10.38
CA ILE A 391 -15.02 -9.32 10.53
C ILE A 391 -15.24 -10.02 9.19
N TYR A 392 -15.55 -9.23 8.17
CA TYR A 392 -15.85 -9.75 6.84
C TYR A 392 -14.64 -10.41 6.20
N TYR A 393 -13.47 -9.81 6.36
CA TYR A 393 -12.20 -10.38 5.92
C TYR A 393 -11.98 -11.77 6.52
N ILE A 394 -12.15 -11.93 7.83
CA ILE A 394 -12.01 -13.25 8.49
C ILE A 394 -13.05 -14.24 7.96
N ARG A 395 -14.31 -13.81 7.83
CA ARG A 395 -15.41 -14.66 7.35
C ARG A 395 -15.20 -15.17 5.93
N SER A 396 -14.65 -14.35 5.03
CA SER A 396 -14.53 -14.65 3.59
C SER A 396 -13.19 -15.24 3.16
N HIS A 397 -12.11 -15.03 3.91
CA HIS A 397 -10.77 -15.48 3.51
C HIS A 397 -10.28 -16.74 4.24
N TYR A 398 -10.95 -17.13 5.33
CA TYR A 398 -10.53 -18.25 6.16
C TYR A 398 -11.64 -19.29 6.29
N GLU A 399 -11.23 -20.54 6.24
CA GLU A 399 -12.09 -21.71 6.49
C GLU A 399 -12.08 -22.06 7.99
N GLY A 400 -13.20 -22.57 8.49
CA GLY A 400 -13.38 -22.94 9.91
C GLY A 400 -14.83 -23.28 10.21
N ALA A 401 -15.09 -24.05 11.27
CA ALA A 401 -16.45 -24.46 11.62
C ALA A 401 -17.31 -23.31 12.16
N ASN A 402 -16.66 -22.26 12.68
CA ASN A 402 -17.25 -21.03 13.20
C ASN A 402 -16.27 -19.85 12.99
N ASP A 403 -16.73 -18.63 13.24
CA ASP A 403 -15.93 -17.41 13.08
C ASP A 403 -14.64 -17.38 13.93
N TYR A 404 -14.64 -17.95 15.14
CA TYR A 404 -13.46 -17.98 16.00
C TYR A 404 -12.37 -18.92 15.49
N GLU A 405 -12.74 -20.08 14.95
CA GLU A 405 -11.78 -20.97 14.29
C GLU A 405 -11.16 -20.31 13.05
N LYS A 406 -11.96 -19.56 12.28
CA LYS A 406 -11.45 -18.74 11.16
C LYS A 406 -10.47 -17.68 11.65
N LEU A 407 -10.78 -17.02 12.78
CA LEU A 407 -9.88 -16.05 13.40
C LEU A 407 -8.56 -16.72 13.84
N LEU A 408 -8.61 -17.90 14.47
CA LEU A 408 -7.42 -18.66 14.85
C LEU A 408 -6.58 -19.08 13.63
N ALA A 409 -7.22 -19.49 12.53
CA ALA A 409 -6.53 -19.80 11.27
C ALA A 409 -5.79 -18.58 10.73
N TYR A 410 -6.43 -17.41 10.74
CA TYR A 410 -5.81 -16.14 10.39
C TYR A 410 -4.60 -15.80 11.27
N GLY A 411 -4.73 -15.95 12.59
CA GLY A 411 -3.62 -15.72 13.52
C GLY A 411 -2.43 -16.62 13.23
N LYS A 412 -2.68 -17.90 12.96
CA LYS A 412 -1.66 -18.89 12.62
C LYS A 412 -0.96 -18.59 11.30
N GLU A 413 -1.71 -18.31 10.23
CA GLU A 413 -1.14 -18.03 8.90
C GLU A 413 -0.24 -16.79 8.92
N ASN A 414 -0.65 -15.76 9.64
CA ASN A 414 0.04 -14.47 9.68
C ASN A 414 1.03 -14.33 10.85
N ASN A 415 1.20 -15.39 11.66
CA ASN A 415 2.04 -15.38 12.86
C ASN A 415 1.69 -14.22 13.82
N ILE A 416 0.40 -14.08 14.13
CA ILE A 416 -0.17 -13.02 14.98
C ILE A 416 -0.70 -13.63 16.28
N GLU A 417 -0.19 -13.13 17.41
CA GLU A 417 -0.75 -13.39 18.73
C GLU A 417 -1.96 -12.48 19.01
N PHE A 418 -2.90 -12.95 19.83
CA PHE A 418 -4.16 -12.27 20.15
C PHE A 418 -4.20 -11.82 21.62
N ASP A 419 -4.74 -10.62 21.87
CA ASP A 419 -4.95 -10.13 23.23
C ASP A 419 -6.37 -10.50 23.72
N TYR A 420 -6.42 -11.28 24.80
CA TYR A 420 -7.64 -11.67 25.52
C TYR A 420 -7.79 -10.96 26.87
N THR A 421 -6.85 -10.08 27.21
CA THR A 421 -6.71 -9.49 28.55
C THR A 421 -7.57 -8.25 28.78
N THR A 422 -8.19 -7.71 27.73
CA THR A 422 -9.08 -6.56 27.83
C THR A 422 -10.49 -6.99 28.20
N GLY A 423 -11.06 -6.35 29.23
CA GLY A 423 -12.36 -6.73 29.78
C GLY A 423 -13.49 -6.67 28.74
N SER A 424 -14.35 -7.68 28.77
CA SER A 424 -15.48 -7.83 27.84
C SER A 424 -16.85 -7.48 28.46
N ASN A 425 -16.87 -6.90 29.66
CA ASN A 425 -18.11 -6.55 30.39
C ASN A 425 -19.09 -5.71 29.57
N TYR A 426 -18.60 -4.70 28.84
CA TYR A 426 -19.43 -3.84 27.99
C TYR A 426 -20.02 -4.54 26.75
N HIS A 427 -19.53 -5.74 26.43
CA HIS A 427 -19.97 -6.59 25.33
C HIS A 427 -20.76 -7.82 25.82
N ASN A 428 -21.11 -7.86 27.10
CA ASN A 428 -21.91 -8.91 27.73
C ASN A 428 -23.21 -8.31 28.31
N ARG A 429 -23.94 -7.58 27.48
CA ARG A 429 -25.14 -6.87 27.93
C ARG A 429 -26.36 -7.78 28.01
N PHE A 430 -27.21 -7.49 29.00
CA PHE A 430 -28.39 -8.28 29.35
C PHE A 430 -29.59 -7.38 29.68
N LYS A 431 -30.81 -7.93 29.58
CA LYS A 431 -32.01 -7.23 30.03
C LYS A 431 -32.03 -7.19 31.55
N LYS A 432 -32.27 -6.02 32.15
CA LYS A 432 -32.28 -5.88 33.62
C LYS A 432 -33.25 -6.84 34.32
N SER A 433 -34.37 -7.18 33.68
CA SER A 433 -35.35 -8.14 34.19
C SER A 433 -34.77 -9.54 34.41
N ASP A 434 -33.76 -9.91 33.62
CA ASP A 434 -33.23 -11.26 33.57
C ASP A 434 -32.06 -11.45 34.55
N GLY A 435 -31.48 -10.34 35.01
CA GLY A 435 -30.27 -10.30 35.82
C GLY A 435 -29.01 -10.71 35.04
N PHE A 436 -27.85 -10.33 35.56
CA PHE A 436 -26.60 -10.86 35.03
C PHE A 436 -26.46 -12.33 35.43
N LYS A 437 -25.98 -13.15 34.49
CA LYS A 437 -25.82 -14.59 34.66
C LYS A 437 -24.36 -14.97 34.64
N ARG A 438 -23.76 -14.87 33.46
CA ARG A 438 -22.34 -15.09 33.19
C ARG A 438 -21.96 -14.37 31.89
N PRO A 439 -20.67 -14.24 31.59
CA PRO A 439 -20.24 -13.88 30.25
C PRO A 439 -20.69 -14.93 29.23
N TYR A 440 -21.22 -14.44 28.12
CA TYR A 440 -21.50 -15.19 26.90
C TYR A 440 -20.53 -14.83 25.78
N ASN A 441 -19.90 -13.65 25.87
CA ASN A 441 -18.98 -13.14 24.88
C ASN A 441 -17.59 -12.95 25.48
N MET A 442 -16.55 -13.25 24.70
CA MET A 442 -15.17 -12.86 24.96
C MET A 442 -14.74 -11.78 23.97
N LYS A 443 -13.73 -11.00 24.35
CA LYS A 443 -13.13 -9.98 23.49
C LYS A 443 -11.73 -10.42 23.07
N VAL A 444 -11.49 -10.43 21.77
CA VAL A 444 -10.20 -10.79 21.18
C VAL A 444 -9.69 -9.60 20.38
N GLN A 445 -8.53 -9.04 20.74
CA GLN A 445 -7.93 -7.93 20.01
C GLN A 445 -6.72 -8.37 19.20
N VAL A 446 -6.56 -7.75 18.03
CA VAL A 446 -5.57 -8.16 17.03
C VAL A 446 -4.79 -6.97 16.49
N PRO A 447 -3.46 -7.10 16.36
CA PRO A 447 -2.55 -8.02 17.07
C PRO A 447 -2.47 -7.74 18.59
N GLN A 448 -1.92 -8.67 19.37
CA GLN A 448 -1.65 -8.46 20.79
C GLN A 448 -0.63 -7.34 21.04
N GLY A 449 0.54 -7.46 20.41
CA GLY A 449 1.67 -6.55 20.56
C GLY A 449 1.97 -5.74 19.31
N ASN A 450 2.78 -4.70 19.45
CA ASN A 450 3.17 -3.87 18.31
C ASN A 450 4.37 -4.50 17.57
N SER A 451 4.20 -4.81 16.29
CA SER A 451 5.29 -5.26 15.41
C SER A 451 5.77 -4.18 14.45
N ALA A 452 5.09 -3.04 14.40
CA ALA A 452 5.41 -1.96 13.47
C ALA A 452 6.70 -1.22 13.85
N LYS A 453 7.50 -0.89 12.83
CA LYS A 453 8.72 -0.09 12.97
C LYS A 453 8.40 1.40 12.76
N GLY A 454 8.52 2.21 13.81
CA GLY A 454 8.35 3.66 13.72
C GLY A 454 7.87 4.23 15.05
N LYS A 455 8.31 5.45 15.39
CA LYS A 455 8.00 6.06 16.70
C LYS A 455 6.54 6.43 16.90
N ASP A 456 5.80 6.62 15.81
CA ASP A 456 4.39 7.03 15.75
C ASP A 456 3.49 5.93 15.14
N LEU A 457 4.05 4.76 14.83
CA LEU A 457 3.33 3.62 14.31
C LEU A 457 3.06 2.61 15.43
N ASN A 458 1.83 2.11 15.45
CA ASN A 458 1.42 1.10 16.41
C ASN A 458 0.27 0.28 15.81
N ASN A 459 0.50 -1.01 15.58
CA ASN A 459 -0.55 -1.91 15.12
C ASN A 459 -1.23 -2.71 16.25
N ALA A 460 -0.74 -2.64 17.49
CA ALA A 460 -1.32 -3.39 18.60
C ALA A 460 -2.78 -2.99 18.85
N ARG A 461 -3.62 -4.02 19.04
CA ARG A 461 -5.00 -3.94 19.55
C ARG A 461 -5.85 -2.95 18.77
N MET A 462 -5.65 -2.92 17.45
CA MET A 462 -6.37 -2.04 16.54
C MET A 462 -7.79 -2.54 16.31
N VAL A 463 -7.94 -3.83 16.03
CA VAL A 463 -9.23 -4.46 15.76
C VAL A 463 -9.65 -5.27 16.96
N GLU A 464 -10.94 -5.28 17.25
CA GLU A 464 -11.54 -6.14 18.26
C GLU A 464 -12.62 -7.04 17.67
N PHE A 465 -12.64 -8.30 18.09
CA PHE A 465 -13.67 -9.27 17.76
C PHE A 465 -14.39 -9.64 19.05
N ILE A 466 -15.72 -9.59 19.02
CA ILE A 466 -16.57 -10.07 20.10
C ILE A 466 -17.05 -11.46 19.70
N VAL A 467 -16.61 -12.48 20.44
CA VAL A 467 -16.87 -13.88 20.11
C VAL A 467 -17.82 -14.46 21.15
N ASN A 468 -18.93 -15.01 20.72
CA ASN A 468 -19.81 -15.78 21.59
C ASN A 468 -19.11 -17.09 22.00
N ILE A 469 -18.79 -17.21 23.28
CA ILE A 469 -17.98 -18.30 23.84
C ILE A 469 -18.68 -19.65 23.70
N ASP A 470 -20.02 -19.70 23.62
CA ASP A 470 -20.73 -20.97 23.51
C ASP A 470 -20.84 -21.50 22.07
N THR A 471 -20.72 -20.62 21.08
CA THR A 471 -20.93 -20.98 19.66
C THR A 471 -19.67 -20.81 18.80
N GLY A 472 -18.73 -19.96 19.23
CA GLY A 472 -17.59 -19.54 18.43
C GLY A 472 -17.92 -18.50 17.36
N GLU A 473 -19.18 -18.07 17.24
CA GLU A 473 -19.59 -17.06 16.26
C GLU A 473 -19.26 -15.64 16.74
N PHE A 474 -18.99 -14.72 15.81
CA PHE A 474 -18.89 -13.31 16.18
C PHE A 474 -20.27 -12.77 16.58
N GLU A 475 -20.33 -12.00 17.67
CA GLU A 475 -21.50 -11.20 18.01
C GLU A 475 -21.26 -9.75 17.55
N SER A 476 -21.75 -9.43 16.35
CA SER A 476 -21.48 -8.18 15.66
C SER A 476 -22.73 -7.33 15.46
N GLN A 477 -22.60 -6.00 15.61
CA GLN A 477 -23.67 -5.06 15.23
C GLN A 477 -24.03 -5.12 13.74
N TRP A 478 -23.12 -5.60 12.89
CA TRP A 478 -23.32 -5.66 11.45
C TRP A 478 -24.22 -6.82 11.02
N ASP A 479 -24.28 -7.88 11.81
CA ASP A 479 -25.26 -8.96 11.62
C ASP A 479 -26.71 -8.45 11.75
N ALA A 480 -26.93 -7.36 12.50
CA ALA A 480 -28.17 -6.62 12.51
C ALA A 480 -28.26 -5.63 11.34
N TYR A 481 -27.29 -4.71 11.18
CA TYR A 481 -27.41 -3.64 10.19
C TYR A 481 -27.53 -4.13 8.74
N ASP A 482 -26.80 -5.18 8.35
CA ASP A 482 -26.82 -5.69 6.98
C ASP A 482 -28.19 -6.25 6.56
N LYS A 483 -29.01 -6.72 7.52
CA LYS A 483 -30.42 -7.12 7.28
C LYS A 483 -31.31 -5.92 6.92
N HIS A 484 -30.91 -4.71 7.30
CA HIS A 484 -31.65 -3.46 7.13
C HIS A 484 -30.98 -2.48 6.16
N LYS A 485 -30.17 -3.01 5.23
CA LYS A 485 -29.57 -2.23 4.15
C LYS A 485 -30.64 -1.82 3.12
N LEU A 486 -30.65 -0.55 2.77
CA LEU A 486 -31.59 0.05 1.82
C LEU A 486 -31.08 -0.07 0.38
N PRO A 487 -31.98 -0.04 -0.64
CA PRO A 487 -31.59 -0.18 -2.04
C PRO A 487 -30.60 0.87 -2.55
N ASN A 488 -30.53 2.04 -1.91
CA ASN A 488 -29.59 3.12 -2.24
C ASN A 488 -28.22 2.96 -1.53
N GLY A 489 -27.95 1.81 -0.90
CA GLY A 489 -26.70 1.52 -0.20
C GLY A 489 -26.62 2.05 1.23
N ARG A 490 -27.58 2.86 1.67
CA ARG A 490 -27.67 3.36 3.05
C ARG A 490 -28.22 2.29 3.99
N TYR A 491 -28.15 2.52 5.30
CA TYR A 491 -28.78 1.66 6.31
C TYR A 491 -30.03 2.32 6.91
N ASN A 492 -31.01 1.53 7.32
CA ASN A 492 -32.14 2.05 8.07
C ASN A 492 -31.70 2.47 9.49
N SER A 493 -31.65 3.77 9.78
CA SER A 493 -31.22 4.27 11.09
C SER A 493 -32.36 4.45 12.10
N ASP A 494 -33.58 4.01 11.78
CA ASP A 494 -34.71 4.02 12.71
C ASP A 494 -34.61 2.85 13.71
N PRO A 495 -34.47 3.11 15.02
CA PRO A 495 -34.39 2.05 16.02
C PRO A 495 -35.64 1.14 16.09
N SER A 496 -36.79 1.60 15.59
CA SER A 496 -38.02 0.81 15.60
C SER A 496 -38.05 -0.30 14.53
N ALA A 497 -37.13 -0.25 13.57
CA ALA A 497 -37.00 -1.30 12.55
C ALA A 497 -36.30 -2.57 13.08
N TYR A 498 -35.64 -2.48 14.23
CA TYR A 498 -34.82 -3.55 14.79
C TYR A 498 -35.58 -4.28 15.90
N SER A 499 -35.52 -5.61 15.84
CA SER A 499 -35.99 -6.49 16.91
C SER A 499 -35.13 -6.36 18.18
N ASP A 500 -35.64 -6.88 19.30
CA ASP A 500 -34.87 -6.91 20.55
C ASP A 500 -33.55 -7.68 20.42
N ASP A 501 -33.52 -8.76 19.62
CA ASP A 501 -32.31 -9.57 19.41
C ASP A 501 -31.27 -8.82 18.56
N GLU A 502 -31.70 -8.15 17.50
CA GLU A 502 -30.83 -7.26 16.71
C GLU A 502 -30.32 -6.07 17.54
N LEU A 503 -31.17 -5.50 18.41
CA LEU A 503 -30.75 -4.46 19.35
C LEU A 503 -29.78 -5.00 20.41
N ARG A 504 -29.81 -6.29 20.75
CA ARG A 504 -28.82 -6.93 21.64
C ARG A 504 -27.45 -6.98 20.94
N GLU A 505 -27.41 -7.43 19.69
CA GLU A 505 -26.20 -7.42 18.84
C GLU A 505 -25.62 -6.00 18.75
N ILE A 506 -26.47 -5.00 18.43
CA ILE A 506 -26.07 -3.58 18.40
C ILE A 506 -25.60 -3.10 19.79
N ALA A 507 -26.15 -3.59 20.89
CA ALA A 507 -25.70 -3.20 22.22
C ALA A 507 -24.26 -3.66 22.51
N ASN A 508 -23.90 -4.85 22.03
CA ASN A 508 -22.61 -5.52 22.25
C ASN A 508 -21.51 -5.14 21.25
N THR A 509 -21.79 -4.17 20.37
CA THR A 509 -20.89 -3.62 19.34
C THR A 509 -19.38 -3.66 19.67
N GLU A 510 -18.64 -4.16 18.70
CA GLU A 510 -17.22 -4.02 18.40
C GLU A 510 -16.84 -2.67 17.74
N SER A 511 -15.67 -2.13 18.06
CA SER A 511 -15.13 -0.95 17.37
C SER A 511 -13.61 -0.89 17.28
N PHE A 512 -13.11 -0.53 16.09
CA PHE A 512 -11.68 -0.32 15.83
C PHE A 512 -11.10 0.71 16.79
N ASN A 513 -9.89 0.53 17.32
CA ASN A 513 -9.29 1.39 18.34
C ASN A 513 -8.21 2.32 17.75
N TYR A 514 -8.47 3.63 17.72
CA TYR A 514 -7.44 4.59 17.31
C TYR A 514 -6.37 4.77 18.39
N GLY A 515 -6.73 4.71 19.67
CA GLY A 515 -5.79 4.58 20.78
C GLY A 515 -5.74 3.14 21.27
N PRO A 516 -4.56 2.51 21.44
CA PRO A 516 -4.49 1.17 21.97
C PRO A 516 -5.08 1.15 23.37
N SER A 517 -5.96 0.19 23.63
CA SER A 517 -6.45 -0.12 24.96
C SER A 517 -5.25 -0.41 25.88
N LYS A 518 -5.37 -0.17 27.19
CA LYS A 518 -4.23 -0.40 28.09
C LYS A 518 -3.96 -1.91 28.27
N GLY A 519 -5.02 -2.71 28.42
CA GLY A 519 -4.93 -4.16 28.68
C GLY A 519 -3.91 -4.51 29.76
N GLN A 520 -3.34 -5.71 29.69
CA GLN A 520 -2.14 -6.09 30.47
C GLN A 520 -0.83 -5.88 29.71
N ASN A 521 -0.88 -5.41 28.45
CA ASN A 521 0.28 -5.26 27.57
C ASN A 521 0.87 -3.83 27.58
N SER A 522 2.20 -3.72 27.50
CA SER A 522 2.95 -2.45 27.59
C SER A 522 3.08 -1.67 26.27
N ASP A 523 2.41 -2.08 25.20
CA ASP A 523 2.53 -1.49 23.85
C ASP A 523 1.92 -0.09 23.68
N VAL A 524 1.46 0.56 24.76
CA VAL A 524 0.97 1.94 24.70
C VAL A 524 2.16 2.89 24.72
N THR A 525 2.68 3.23 23.54
CA THR A 525 3.77 4.22 23.42
C THR A 525 3.31 5.61 23.89
N GLU A 526 4.25 6.49 24.24
CA GLU A 526 3.93 7.84 24.74
C GLU A 526 3.05 8.62 23.74
N PHE A 527 3.23 8.42 22.44
CA PHE A 527 2.42 9.04 21.39
C PHE A 527 0.92 8.64 21.47
N TYR A 528 0.63 7.41 21.89
CA TYR A 528 -0.72 6.85 21.97
C TYR A 528 -1.34 6.87 23.38
N LYS A 529 -0.59 7.34 24.38
CA LYS A 529 -1.04 7.37 25.77
C LYS A 529 -2.26 8.27 25.96
N GLY A 530 -3.30 7.72 26.61
CA GLY A 530 -4.57 8.41 26.86
C GLY A 530 -5.49 8.56 25.64
N LYS A 531 -5.01 8.22 24.43
CA LYS A 531 -5.78 8.42 23.19
C LYS A 531 -7.02 7.53 23.10
N HIS A 532 -6.99 6.36 23.74
CA HIS A 532 -8.15 5.47 23.81
C HIS A 532 -9.34 6.15 24.48
N GLY A 533 -9.14 6.78 25.64
CA GLY A 533 -10.21 7.56 26.29
C GLY A 533 -10.70 8.70 25.39
N THR A 534 -9.79 9.52 24.89
CA THR A 534 -10.14 10.75 24.15
C THR A 534 -10.77 10.53 22.76
N LEU A 535 -10.39 9.48 22.03
CA LEU A 535 -10.86 9.24 20.66
C LEU A 535 -11.92 8.15 20.59
N ASP A 536 -11.83 7.15 21.48
CA ASP A 536 -12.58 5.91 21.32
C ASP A 536 -13.76 5.80 22.28
N VAL A 537 -13.68 6.42 23.47
CA VAL A 537 -14.63 6.17 24.58
C VAL A 537 -15.36 7.44 25.04
N ASP A 538 -14.63 8.46 25.49
CA ASP A 538 -15.18 9.56 26.29
C ASP A 538 -15.97 10.57 25.45
N GLY A 539 -17.22 10.83 25.84
CA GLY A 539 -18.07 11.86 25.23
C GLY A 539 -18.42 11.61 23.75
N THR A 540 -18.32 10.36 23.31
CA THR A 540 -18.50 9.95 21.91
C THR A 540 -19.99 9.96 21.51
N PRO A 541 -20.31 10.42 20.28
CA PRO A 541 -21.68 10.35 19.78
C PRO A 541 -22.03 8.89 19.47
N GLU A 542 -23.29 8.51 19.72
CA GLU A 542 -23.79 7.16 19.40
C GLU A 542 -24.98 7.26 18.43
N PRO A 543 -25.10 6.34 17.46
CA PRO A 543 -26.30 6.26 16.61
C PRO A 543 -27.55 6.01 17.45
N ALA A 544 -28.71 6.51 17.00
CA ALA A 544 -29.97 6.37 17.72
C ALA A 544 -30.34 4.90 18.01
N THR A 545 -29.96 3.98 17.11
CA THR A 545 -30.10 2.53 17.26
C THR A 545 -29.34 2.03 18.49
N ARG A 546 -28.06 2.41 18.62
CA ARG A 546 -27.21 2.07 19.77
C ARG A 546 -27.67 2.72 21.07
N VAL A 547 -28.13 3.98 21.02
CA VAL A 547 -28.72 4.65 22.19
C VAL A 547 -29.97 3.90 22.68
N ARG A 548 -30.82 3.41 21.77
CA ARG A 548 -31.98 2.58 22.12
C ARG A 548 -31.54 1.23 22.68
N ALA A 549 -30.60 0.56 22.03
CA ALA A 549 -30.05 -0.72 22.47
C ALA A 549 -29.51 -0.67 23.91
N LYS A 550 -28.66 0.32 24.24
CA LYS A 550 -28.07 0.47 25.59
C LYS A 550 -29.09 0.83 26.68
N LYS A 551 -30.27 1.33 26.32
CA LYS A 551 -31.39 1.52 27.27
C LYS A 551 -32.08 0.20 27.62
N LEU A 552 -32.12 -0.74 26.67
CA LEU A 552 -32.74 -2.05 26.86
C LEU A 552 -31.79 -3.04 27.52
N PHE A 553 -30.50 -3.00 27.12
CA PHE A 553 -29.48 -3.95 27.55
C PHE A 553 -28.39 -3.26 28.37
N SER A 554 -28.35 -3.61 29.66
CA SER A 554 -27.37 -3.12 30.64
C SER A 554 -26.16 -4.04 30.69
N TYR A 555 -25.02 -3.53 31.12
CA TYR A 555 -23.82 -4.33 31.36
C TYR A 555 -23.66 -4.58 32.87
N GLU A 556 -22.81 -5.53 33.24
CA GLU A 556 -22.46 -5.83 34.63
C GLU A 556 -21.11 -5.20 34.98
N GLU A 557 -20.97 -4.66 36.18
CA GLU A 557 -19.70 -4.08 36.65
C GLU A 557 -18.69 -5.20 36.96
N ASP A 558 -17.41 -4.88 36.85
CA ASP A 558 -16.31 -5.82 37.12
C ASP A 558 -16.40 -6.39 38.55
N LEU A 559 -15.98 -7.63 38.72
CA LEU A 559 -16.05 -8.38 39.97
C LEU A 559 -15.49 -7.56 41.14
N GLY A 560 -16.32 -7.36 42.17
CA GLY A 560 -15.94 -6.64 43.38
C GLY A 560 -15.99 -5.10 43.27
N LYS A 561 -16.21 -4.54 42.07
CA LYS A 561 -16.36 -3.09 41.88
C LYS A 561 -17.72 -2.64 42.38
N LYS A 562 -17.73 -1.68 43.31
CA LYS A 562 -18.96 -1.11 43.85
C LYS A 562 -19.45 0.05 43.01
N ASP A 563 -20.64 -0.07 42.44
CA ASP A 563 -21.33 1.04 41.79
C ASP A 563 -21.67 2.11 42.85
N LYS A 564 -21.24 3.35 42.59
CA LYS A 564 -21.33 4.45 43.57
C LYS A 564 -22.76 4.94 43.79
N ASN A 565 -23.67 4.71 42.84
CA ASN A 565 -25.02 5.25 42.86
C ASN A 565 -26.04 4.24 43.43
N THR A 566 -25.87 2.98 43.10
CA THR A 566 -26.77 1.88 43.45
C THR A 566 -26.24 1.04 44.61
N GLY A 567 -24.94 1.10 44.90
CA GLY A 567 -24.28 0.26 45.90
C GLY A 567 -24.10 -1.19 45.46
N HIS A 568 -24.52 -1.55 44.25
CA HIS A 568 -24.36 -2.87 43.65
C HIS A 568 -22.88 -3.24 43.56
N ILE A 569 -22.55 -4.50 43.87
CA ILE A 569 -21.20 -5.04 43.74
C ILE A 569 -21.16 -5.87 42.47
N GLY A 570 -20.29 -5.49 41.55
CA GLY A 570 -20.12 -6.15 40.26
C GLY A 570 -19.78 -7.62 40.40
N GLN A 571 -20.29 -8.41 39.44
CA GLN A 571 -20.16 -9.86 39.39
C GLN A 571 -19.52 -10.34 38.07
N PHE A 572 -19.03 -9.42 37.24
CA PHE A 572 -18.45 -9.74 35.96
C PHE A 572 -16.98 -10.12 36.09
N ALA A 573 -16.63 -11.32 35.63
CA ALA A 573 -15.25 -11.77 35.48
C ALA A 573 -15.14 -12.49 34.13
N ASP A 574 -14.25 -12.04 33.24
CA ASP A 574 -13.95 -12.74 32.00
C ASP A 574 -13.58 -14.22 32.22
N ILE A 575 -14.18 -15.11 31.42
CA ILE A 575 -13.86 -16.55 31.43
C ILE A 575 -12.57 -16.82 30.67
N VAL A 576 -12.35 -16.08 29.57
CA VAL A 576 -11.22 -16.25 28.65
C VAL A 576 -10.29 -15.06 28.80
N ARG A 577 -9.10 -15.29 29.39
CA ARG A 577 -8.10 -14.24 29.63
C ARG A 577 -6.66 -14.71 29.35
N GLY A 578 -6.37 -15.98 29.60
CA GLY A 578 -5.13 -16.69 29.22
C GLY A 578 -5.12 -17.20 27.77
N GLY A 579 -6.19 -16.96 27.00
CA GLY A 579 -6.25 -17.22 25.57
C GLY A 579 -7.03 -18.46 25.17
N HIS A 580 -6.68 -19.07 24.04
CA HIS A 580 -7.45 -20.17 23.45
C HIS A 580 -7.68 -21.35 24.40
N GLU A 581 -6.71 -21.66 25.28
CA GLU A 581 -6.83 -22.76 26.23
C GLU A 581 -7.97 -22.55 27.26
N ASP A 582 -8.27 -21.30 27.63
CA ASP A 582 -9.44 -21.00 28.48
C ASP A 582 -10.75 -21.27 27.74
N TYR A 583 -10.80 -20.90 26.45
CA TYR A 583 -11.97 -21.17 25.60
C TYR A 583 -12.22 -22.68 25.51
N GLU A 584 -11.18 -23.47 25.24
CA GLU A 584 -11.27 -24.94 25.20
C GLU A 584 -11.66 -25.54 26.55
N ALA A 585 -11.09 -25.03 27.65
CA ALA A 585 -11.45 -25.45 28.99
C ALA A 585 -12.93 -25.21 29.27
N TRP A 586 -13.45 -24.04 28.91
CA TRP A 586 -14.87 -23.71 29.06
C TRP A 586 -15.79 -24.63 28.25
N GLN A 587 -15.40 -25.05 27.05
CA GLN A 587 -16.19 -25.97 26.23
C GLN A 587 -16.41 -27.34 26.89
N LYS A 588 -15.52 -27.77 27.80
CA LYS A 588 -15.68 -29.02 28.54
C LYS A 588 -16.80 -28.97 29.58
N VAL A 589 -17.27 -27.79 29.95
CA VAL A 589 -18.34 -27.61 30.94
C VAL A 589 -19.70 -27.88 30.29
N PRO A 590 -20.48 -28.86 30.77
CA PRO A 590 -21.82 -29.10 30.24
C PRO A 590 -22.71 -27.85 30.35
N ASN A 591 -23.52 -27.56 29.33
CA ASN A 591 -24.35 -26.35 29.28
C ASN A 591 -25.24 -26.15 30.52
N LYS A 592 -25.78 -27.24 31.09
CA LYS A 592 -26.58 -27.21 32.32
C LYS A 592 -25.80 -26.77 33.56
N ASP A 593 -24.48 -26.94 33.56
CA ASP A 593 -23.59 -26.71 34.71
C ASP A 593 -22.83 -25.37 34.60
N LYS A 594 -22.78 -24.76 33.41
CA LYS A 594 -22.04 -23.49 33.14
C LYS A 594 -22.36 -22.37 34.13
N GLN A 595 -23.62 -22.15 34.50
CA GLN A 595 -23.97 -21.12 35.48
C GLN A 595 -23.39 -21.41 36.88
N LYS A 596 -23.48 -22.66 37.32
CA LYS A 596 -22.95 -23.07 38.64
C LYS A 596 -21.43 -22.91 38.64
N VAL A 597 -20.76 -23.39 37.60
CA VAL A 597 -19.30 -23.31 37.46
C VAL A 597 -18.83 -21.86 37.43
N TYR A 598 -19.54 -20.97 36.74
CA TYR A 598 -19.22 -19.55 36.75
C TYR A 598 -19.34 -18.93 38.16
N ASN A 599 -20.39 -19.27 38.91
CA ASN A 599 -20.54 -18.80 40.28
C ASN A 599 -19.40 -19.31 41.19
N ASP A 600 -19.00 -20.57 41.03
CA ASP A 600 -17.88 -21.16 41.77
C ASP A 600 -16.55 -20.48 41.36
N TYR A 601 -16.37 -20.18 40.08
CA TYR A 601 -15.22 -19.46 39.53
C TYR A 601 -15.07 -18.06 40.11
N ILE A 602 -16.11 -17.21 40.08
CA ILE A 602 -16.01 -15.84 40.61
C ILE A 602 -15.74 -15.82 42.12
N ASN A 603 -16.23 -16.82 42.87
CA ASN A 603 -15.91 -16.98 44.29
C ASN A 603 -14.44 -17.35 44.52
N TRP A 604 -13.86 -18.15 43.62
CA TRP A 604 -12.43 -18.47 43.62
C TRP A 604 -11.58 -17.26 43.22
N SER A 605 -11.97 -16.54 42.15
CA SER A 605 -11.28 -15.34 41.66
C SER A 605 -11.31 -14.19 42.67
N GLY A 606 -12.33 -14.09 43.52
CA GLY A 606 -12.34 -13.11 44.61
C GLY A 606 -11.24 -13.30 45.67
N LYS A 607 -10.52 -14.42 45.63
CA LYS A 607 -9.45 -14.80 46.58
C LYS A 607 -8.08 -15.04 45.93
N HIS A 608 -7.99 -15.00 44.60
CA HIS A 608 -6.79 -15.31 43.82
C HIS A 608 -6.59 -14.28 42.70
N ASP A 609 -5.38 -14.22 42.12
CA ASP A 609 -5.13 -13.36 40.96
C ASP A 609 -5.91 -13.85 39.73
N PHE A 610 -6.50 -12.88 39.02
CA PHE A 610 -7.49 -13.11 37.97
C PHE A 610 -6.86 -13.35 36.60
N ASN A 611 -6.82 -14.61 36.14
CA ASN A 611 -6.08 -15.04 34.94
C ASN A 611 -6.86 -15.89 33.92
N GLY A 612 -8.15 -16.16 34.13
CA GLY A 612 -8.97 -17.01 33.25
C GLY A 612 -9.54 -18.26 33.96
N ILE A 613 -10.40 -19.01 33.27
CA ILE A 613 -11.11 -20.18 33.83
C ILE A 613 -10.22 -21.42 33.97
N LEU A 614 -9.21 -21.56 33.10
CA LEU A 614 -8.30 -22.70 33.12
C LEU A 614 -7.50 -22.76 34.42
N ASP A 615 -7.07 -21.60 34.93
CA ASP A 615 -6.33 -21.52 36.20
C ASP A 615 -7.19 -21.99 37.39
N TYR A 616 -8.49 -21.67 37.38
CA TYR A 616 -9.44 -22.21 38.35
C TYR A 616 -9.56 -23.73 38.23
N PHE A 617 -9.66 -24.27 37.01
CA PHE A 617 -9.75 -25.72 36.81
C PHE A 617 -8.48 -26.45 37.24
N LYS A 618 -7.30 -25.87 37.00
CA LYS A 618 -6.01 -26.42 37.47
C LYS A 618 -5.92 -26.37 39.00
N SER A 619 -6.30 -25.25 39.62
CA SER A 619 -6.32 -25.07 41.09
C SER A 619 -7.19 -26.11 41.79
N GLU A 620 -8.41 -26.30 41.29
CA GLU A 620 -9.41 -27.16 41.92
C GLU A 620 -9.43 -28.60 41.35
N LYS A 621 -8.51 -28.93 40.45
CA LYS A 621 -8.39 -30.24 39.78
C LYS A 621 -9.68 -30.69 39.08
N LEU A 622 -10.32 -29.76 38.37
CA LEU A 622 -11.60 -29.96 37.69
C LEU A 622 -11.40 -30.36 36.22
N TYR A 623 -12.37 -31.09 35.66
CA TYR A 623 -12.43 -31.42 34.23
C TYR A 623 -11.15 -32.06 33.65
N GLY A 624 -10.39 -32.78 34.48
CA GLY A 624 -9.17 -33.49 34.09
C GLY A 624 -7.92 -32.61 33.99
N TYR A 625 -7.94 -31.38 34.50
CA TYR A 625 -6.76 -30.55 34.64
C TYR A 625 -6.08 -30.80 35.99
N GLU A 626 -4.75 -30.88 36.00
CA GLU A 626 -3.95 -31.00 37.23
C GLU A 626 -3.24 -29.67 37.54
N SER A 627 -2.93 -29.45 38.81
CA SER A 627 -2.07 -28.35 39.26
C SER A 627 -0.64 -28.66 38.82
N ASN A 628 -0.02 -27.76 38.03
CA ASN A 628 1.42 -27.82 37.73
C ASN A 628 2.27 -27.68 38.99
#